data_AF-A0A934J0N8-F1
#
_entry.id   AF-A0A934J0N8-F1
#
_cell.length_a   1.000
_cell.length_b   1.000
_cell.length_c   1.000
_cell.angle_alpha   90.00
_cell.angle_beta   90.00
_cell.angle_gamma   90.00
#
_symmetry.space_group_name_H-M   'P 1'
#
loop_
_entity.id
_entity.type
_entity.pdbx_description
1 polymer ?
#
loop_
_entity_poly.entity_id
_entity_poly.type
_entity_poly.pdbx_seq_one_letter_code
_entity_poly.pdbx_strand_id
1 'polypeptide(L)'
;MSSRSNHQRLVALEKQMDAAAADFDFEKAAALRDEIARLRGEYGDATEVVGEDGETVKVVVGQAPPGQIGLGSNAPLRQPPKGWVKPKKPPTLTKNHKPRGGR
;
A
#
# COMPACT_ATOMS: atom_id res chain seq x y z
N MET A 1 12.33 11.67 -5.71
CA MET A 1 12.37 10.80 -6.92
C MET A 1 10.95 10.59 -7.38
N SER A 2 10.61 10.87 -8.64
CA SER A 2 9.24 10.74 -9.15
C SER A 2 8.88 9.27 -9.37
N SER A 3 7.61 8.89 -9.21
CA SER A 3 7.14 7.52 -9.52
C SER A 3 7.49 7.12 -10.97
N ARG A 4 7.48 8.09 -11.89
CA ARG A 4 7.84 7.89 -13.30
C ARG A 4 9.32 7.59 -13.52
N SER A 5 10.22 8.17 -12.72
CA SER A 5 11.66 7.92 -12.83
C SER A 5 12.04 6.53 -12.28
N ASN A 6 11.35 6.06 -11.24
CA ASN A 6 11.55 4.70 -10.72
C ASN A 6 11.08 3.64 -11.73
N HIS A 7 9.93 3.86 -12.38
CA HIS A 7 9.42 2.95 -13.40
C HIS A 7 10.38 2.81 -14.59
N GLN A 8 10.92 3.92 -15.11
CA GLN A 8 11.91 3.89 -16.19
C GLN A 8 13.18 3.12 -15.80
N ARG A 9 13.63 3.26 -14.55
CA ARG A 9 14.79 2.55 -14.02
C ARG A 9 14.53 1.04 -13.91
N LEU A 10 13.34 0.63 -13.48
CA LEU A 10 12.95 -0.78 -13.41
C LEU A 10 12.98 -1.45 -14.79
N VAL A 11 12.36 -0.82 -15.79
CA VAL A 11 12.34 -1.34 -17.18
C VAL A 11 13.76 -1.48 -17.74
N ALA A 12 14.65 -0.53 -17.42
CA ALA A 12 16.04 -0.61 -17.85
C ALA A 12 16.81 -1.77 -17.21
N LEU A 13 16.58 -2.02 -15.90
CA LEU A 13 17.22 -3.12 -15.17
C LEU A 13 16.71 -4.49 -15.62
N GLU A 14 15.40 -4.62 -15.90
CA GLU A 14 14.82 -5.86 -16.44
C GLU A 14 15.47 -6.22 -17.78
N LYS A 15 15.61 -5.25 -18.68
CA LYS A 15 16.29 -5.46 -19.97
C LYS A 15 17.76 -5.87 -19.83
N GLN A 16 18.46 -5.34 -18.82
CA GLN A 16 19.85 -5.71 -18.53
C GLN A 16 19.96 -7.13 -17.95
N MET A 17 18.98 -7.53 -17.15
CA MET A 17 18.92 -8.88 -16.57
C MET A 17 18.69 -9.92 -17.66
N ASP A 18 17.75 -9.65 -18.59
CA ASP A 18 17.48 -10.54 -19.74
C ASP A 18 18.72 -10.69 -20.65
N ALA A 19 19.45 -9.60 -20.88
CA ALA A 19 20.70 -9.64 -21.64
C ALA A 19 21.78 -10.47 -20.93
N ALA A 20 21.95 -10.28 -19.61
CA ALA A 20 22.89 -11.09 -18.83
C ALA A 20 22.51 -12.58 -18.81
N ALA A 21 21.22 -12.89 -18.73
CA ALA A 21 20.73 -14.26 -18.80
C ALA A 21 20.96 -14.91 -20.17
N ALA A 22 20.80 -14.14 -21.26
CA ALA A 22 21.11 -14.59 -22.61
C ALA A 22 22.61 -14.87 -22.82
N ASP A 23 23.47 -14.10 -22.15
CA ASP A 23 24.93 -14.27 -22.15
C ASP A 23 25.43 -15.32 -21.13
N PHE A 24 24.51 -16.03 -20.45
CA PHE A 24 24.79 -16.99 -19.38
C PHE A 24 25.55 -16.43 -18.16
N ASP A 25 25.52 -15.11 -17.95
CA ASP A 25 26.09 -14.43 -16.79
C ASP A 25 25.05 -14.35 -15.65
N PHE A 26 24.87 -15.47 -14.96
CA PHE A 26 23.86 -15.62 -13.91
C PHE A 26 24.17 -14.82 -12.65
N GLU A 27 25.45 -14.60 -12.34
CA GLU A 27 25.87 -13.79 -11.18
C GLU A 27 25.40 -12.34 -11.37
N LYS A 28 25.61 -11.81 -12.57
CA LYS A 28 25.13 -10.47 -12.91
C LYS A 28 23.61 -10.39 -12.98
N ALA A 29 22.94 -11.42 -13.50
CA ALA A 29 21.48 -11.49 -13.51
C ALA A 29 20.91 -11.52 -12.07
N ALA A 30 21.54 -12.25 -11.14
CA ALA A 30 21.16 -12.29 -9.74
C ALA A 30 21.33 -10.93 -9.05
N ALA A 31 22.45 -10.25 -9.26
CA ALA A 31 22.67 -8.91 -8.74
C ALA A 31 21.63 -7.89 -9.25
N LEU A 32 21.25 -7.99 -10.53
CA LEU A 32 20.21 -7.14 -11.12
C LEU A 32 18.82 -7.44 -10.56
N ARG A 33 18.49 -8.72 -10.32
CA ARG A 33 17.24 -9.13 -9.66
C ARG A 33 17.12 -8.51 -8.26
N ASP A 34 18.19 -8.55 -7.47
CA ASP A 34 18.18 -8.02 -6.11
C ASP A 34 18.01 -6.49 -6.10
N GLU A 35 18.62 -5.78 -7.06
CA GLU A 35 18.41 -4.33 -7.25
C GLU A 35 16.97 -4.01 -7.69
N ILE A 36 16.35 -4.83 -8.54
CA ILE A 36 14.94 -4.70 -8.93
C ILE A 36 14.03 -4.88 -7.71
N ALA A 37 14.22 -5.95 -6.94
CA ALA A 37 13.44 -6.21 -5.73
C ALA A 37 13.59 -5.08 -4.69
N ARG A 38 14.80 -4.50 -4.57
CA ARG A 38 15.04 -3.31 -3.72
C ARG A 38 14.24 -2.10 -4.18
N LEU A 39 14.23 -1.81 -5.48
CA LEU A 39 13.48 -0.68 -6.04
C LEU A 39 11.97 -0.87 -6.01
N ARG A 40 11.49 -2.12 -6.08
CA ARG A 40 10.07 -2.46 -5.93
C ARG A 40 9.57 -2.42 -4.48
N GLY A 41 10.49 -2.32 -3.51
CA GLY A 41 10.13 -2.37 -2.09
C GLY A 41 9.81 -3.78 -1.60
N GLU A 42 10.23 -4.81 -2.36
CA GLU A 42 10.12 -6.22 -1.98
C GLU A 42 11.15 -6.60 -0.89
N TYR A 43 12.03 -5.67 -0.49
CA TYR A 43 12.87 -5.72 0.73
C TYR A 43 12.38 -4.74 1.82
N GLY A 44 11.06 -4.54 1.96
CA GLY A 44 10.51 -3.99 3.20
C GLY A 44 10.77 -4.92 4.40
N ASP A 45 10.60 -4.43 5.64
CA ASP A 45 10.87 -5.20 6.87
C ASP A 45 10.39 -6.66 6.74
N ALA A 46 11.35 -7.56 6.54
CA ALA A 46 11.09 -8.97 6.30
C ALA A 46 10.47 -9.53 7.57
N THR A 47 9.18 -9.85 7.51
CA THR A 47 8.51 -10.52 8.60
C THR A 47 8.82 -12.01 8.46
N GLU A 48 9.42 -12.59 9.50
CA GLU A 48 9.65 -14.03 9.56
C GLU A 48 8.30 -14.70 9.84
N VAL A 49 7.81 -15.48 8.87
CA VAL A 49 6.58 -16.25 9.00
C VAL A 49 6.96 -17.72 9.01
N VAL A 50 6.43 -18.48 9.98
CA VAL A 50 6.61 -19.93 10.01
C VAL A 50 5.70 -20.53 8.95
N GLY A 51 6.29 -21.19 7.96
CA GLY A 51 5.56 -21.93 6.93
C GLY A 51 4.88 -23.17 7.50
N GLU A 52 3.97 -23.78 6.73
CA GLU A 52 3.24 -25.00 7.12
C GLU A 52 4.18 -26.16 7.45
N ASP A 53 5.36 -26.19 6.83
CA ASP A 53 6.41 -27.21 7.02
C ASP A 53 7.33 -26.92 8.21
N GLY A 54 7.07 -25.84 8.97
CA GLY A 54 7.89 -25.43 10.12
C GLY A 54 9.17 -24.67 9.77
N GLU A 55 9.46 -24.47 8.48
CA GLU A 55 10.58 -23.64 8.01
C GLU A 55 10.23 -22.14 8.10
N THR A 56 11.19 -21.33 8.56
CA THR A 56 11.04 -19.88 8.65
C THR A 56 11.25 -19.24 7.27
N VAL A 57 10.17 -18.71 6.70
CA VAL A 57 10.20 -18.03 5.40
C VAL A 57 10.18 -16.53 5.63
N LYS A 58 11.12 -15.82 5.02
CA LYS A 58 11.15 -14.35 5.03
C LYS A 58 10.15 -13.84 3.99
N VAL A 59 9.05 -13.26 4.46
CA VAL A 59 8.02 -12.68 3.59
C VAL A 59 7.90 -11.20 3.89
N VAL A 60 7.86 -10.39 2.83
CA VAL A 60 7.60 -8.95 2.96
C VAL A 60 6.09 -8.74 2.98
N VAL A 61 5.52 -8.82 4.18
CA VAL A 61 4.12 -8.47 4.44
C VAL A 61 4.09 -7.13 5.15
N GLY A 62 3.74 -6.06 4.44
CA GLY A 62 3.49 -4.77 5.08
C GLY A 62 2.26 -4.87 5.98
N GLN A 63 2.34 -4.37 7.22
CA GLN A 63 1.16 -4.25 8.08
C GLN A 63 0.13 -3.34 7.38
N ALA A 64 -1.09 -3.84 7.21
CA ALA A 64 -2.21 -3.03 6.75
C ALA A 64 -2.51 -1.93 7.79
N PRO A 65 -2.85 -0.70 7.35
CA PRO A 65 -3.09 0.40 8.28
C PRO A 65 -4.23 0.08 9.26
N PRO A 66 -4.16 0.58 10.51
CA PRO A 66 -5.17 0.32 11.52
C PRO A 66 -6.57 0.71 11.01
N GLY A 67 -7.51 -0.24 11.06
CA GLY A 67 -8.88 -0.09 10.54
C GLY A 67 -9.16 -0.76 9.19
N GLN A 68 -8.15 -1.31 8.50
CA GLN A 68 -8.33 -2.06 7.24
C GLN A 68 -8.51 -3.57 7.40
N ILE A 69 -8.25 -4.12 8.60
CA ILE A 69 -8.18 -5.57 8.84
C ILE A 69 -9.43 -6.10 9.56
N GLY A 70 -10.51 -5.32 9.62
CA GLY A 70 -11.72 -5.63 10.38
C GLY A 70 -12.87 -6.10 9.51
N LEU A 71 -13.73 -6.96 10.06
CA LEU A 71 -15.05 -7.26 9.49
C LEU A 71 -15.84 -5.93 9.34
N GLY A 72 -15.98 -5.43 8.11
CA GLY A 72 -16.57 -4.12 7.81
C GLY A 72 -15.62 -3.11 7.15
N SER A 73 -14.32 -3.39 7.04
CA SER A 73 -13.35 -2.56 6.30
C SER A 73 -13.62 -2.50 4.80
N ASN A 74 -14.40 -3.45 4.28
CA ASN A 74 -14.89 -3.49 2.90
C ASN A 74 -16.36 -3.01 2.82
N ALA A 75 -16.67 -1.90 3.50
CA ALA A 75 -17.98 -1.27 3.37
C ALA A 75 -18.11 -0.69 1.96
N PRO A 76 -19.05 -1.17 1.11
CA PRO A 76 -19.25 -0.58 -0.20
C PRO A 76 -19.61 0.90 -0.03
N LEU A 77 -18.75 1.77 -0.57
CA LEU A 77 -19.03 3.19 -0.65
C LEU A 77 -20.28 3.36 -1.51
N ARG A 78 -21.42 3.68 -0.87
CA ARG A 78 -22.64 4.10 -1.58
C ARG A 78 -22.37 5.46 -2.19
N GLN A 79 -21.81 5.47 -3.40
CA GLN A 79 -21.67 6.67 -4.22
C GLN A 79 -23.07 7.22 -4.48
N PRO A 80 -23.36 8.47 -4.05
CA PRO A 80 -24.63 9.07 -4.39
C PRO A 80 -24.73 9.27 -5.90
N PRO A 81 -25.94 9.25 -6.48
CA PRO A 81 -26.12 9.45 -7.92
C PRO A 81 -25.57 10.82 -8.36
N LYS A 82 -25.15 10.91 -9.63
CA LYS A 82 -24.61 12.15 -10.21
C LYS A 82 -25.60 13.30 -10.02
N GLY A 83 -25.14 14.40 -9.41
CA GLY A 83 -25.95 15.59 -9.16
C GLY A 83 -26.74 15.58 -7.84
N TRP A 84 -26.60 14.54 -7.02
CA TRP A 84 -27.21 14.53 -5.69
C TRP A 84 -26.54 15.56 -4.76
N VAL A 85 -27.36 16.45 -4.19
CA VAL A 85 -26.91 17.46 -3.22
C VAL A 85 -27.41 17.05 -1.83
N LYS A 86 -26.49 16.93 -0.87
CA LYS A 86 -26.83 16.63 0.52
C LYS A 86 -27.72 17.75 1.09
N PRO A 87 -28.90 17.45 1.67
CA PRO A 87 -29.75 18.47 2.25
C PRO A 87 -29.06 19.14 3.46
N LYS A 88 -29.37 20.43 3.66
CA LYS A 88 -28.88 21.18 4.82
C LYS A 88 -29.48 20.60 6.10
N LYS A 89 -28.64 20.33 7.10
CA LYS A 89 -29.10 19.89 8.42
C LYS A 89 -30.08 20.93 8.99
N PRO A 90 -31.26 20.51 9.50
CA PRO A 90 -32.16 21.44 10.16
C PRO A 90 -31.44 22.11 11.35
N PRO A 91 -31.80 23.35 11.70
CA PRO A 91 -31.24 24.01 12.86
C PRO A 91 -31.51 23.17 14.11
N THR A 92 -30.56 23.13 15.04
CA THR A 92 -30.80 22.51 16.34
C THR A 92 -31.90 23.28 17.06
N LEU A 93 -32.83 22.58 17.70
CA LEU A 93 -33.92 23.18 18.49
C LEU A 93 -33.41 23.86 19.78
N THR A 94 -32.10 23.89 20.01
CA THR A 94 -31.45 24.32 21.25
C THR A 94 -30.95 25.78 21.23
N LYS A 95 -31.27 26.55 20.19
CA LYS A 95 -30.80 27.94 20.04
C LYS A 95 -31.26 28.92 21.15
N ASN A 96 -32.20 28.53 22.02
CA ASN A 96 -32.73 29.36 23.10
C ASN A 96 -32.42 28.88 24.52
N HIS A 97 -31.48 27.94 24.71
CA HIS A 97 -31.03 27.59 26.06
C HIS A 97 -29.87 28.49 26.48
N LYS A 98 -30.08 29.27 27.54
CA LYS A 98 -29.00 29.94 28.30
C LYS A 98 -27.93 28.89 28.66
N PRO A 99 -26.64 29.13 28.39
CA PRO A 99 -25.59 28.27 28.93
C PRO A 99 -25.72 28.25 30.45
N ARG A 100 -25.88 27.05 31.03
CA ARG A 100 -25.90 26.89 32.49
C ARG A 100 -24.48 26.99 33.01
N GLY A 101 -24.07 28.21 33.34
CA GLY A 101 -22.92 28.50 34.21
C GLY A 101 -21.56 28.43 33.51
N GLY A 102 -20.90 29.58 33.44
CA GLY A 102 -19.45 29.62 33.31
C GLY A 102 -18.80 29.04 34.57
N ARG A 103 -17.81 28.19 34.34
CA ARG A 103 -16.65 27.95 35.20
C ARG A 103 -15.45 27.76 34.29
#